data_AF-A0A5P8NY61-F1
#
_entry.id   AF-A0A5P8NY61-F1
#
_cell.length_a   1.000
_cell.length_b   1.000
_cell.length_c   1.000
_cell.angle_alpha   90.00
_cell.angle_beta   90.00
_cell.angle_gamma   90.00
#
_symmetry.space_group_name_H-M   'P 1'
#
loop_
_entity.id
_entity.type
_entity.pdbx_description
1 polymer ?
#
loop_
_entity_poly.entity_id
_entity_poly.type
_entity_poly.pdbx_seq_one_letter_code
_entity_poly.pdbx_strand_id
1 'polypeptide(L)'
;MVKLAKVFGYSLFFVLALMYFTPKVALYYFAEMQLKPYGVIVTDENVVDNGFTLGVKDALVTFKEIESAKIKDVNIALFGIYNKVSLSDITLASTAASFVPTDVKTIDITYTILNPLNIVAVSSGGFGEVKAEVNLLEKKMLLKLEPSKIMSQKYTNTLRNLQKSKDGGYEYAKTF
;
A
#
# COMPACT_ATOMS: atom_id res chain seq x y z
N MET A 1 12.99 35.58 -22.79
CA MET A 1 13.29 34.65 -21.68
C MET A 1 12.50 34.97 -20.40
N VAL A 2 12.52 36.21 -19.87
CA VAL A 2 11.84 36.56 -18.60
C VAL A 2 10.32 36.27 -18.59
N LYS A 3 9.60 36.52 -19.70
CA LYS A 3 8.16 36.20 -19.80
C LYS A 3 7.87 34.70 -19.73
N LEU A 4 8.70 33.87 -20.36
CA LEU A 4 8.55 32.42 -20.35
C LEU A 4 8.83 31.84 -18.95
N ALA A 5 9.87 32.35 -18.28
CA ALA A 5 10.18 31.98 -16.90
C ALA A 5 9.04 32.35 -15.93
N LYS A 6 8.40 33.51 -16.11
CA LYS A 6 7.23 33.91 -15.33
C LYS A 6 6.04 32.97 -15.54
N VAL A 7 5.73 32.63 -16.80
CA VAL A 7 4.65 31.67 -17.11
C VAL A 7 4.94 30.31 -16.48
N PHE A 8 6.16 29.79 -16.61
CA PHE A 8 6.55 28.53 -15.98
C PHE A 8 6.41 28.59 -14.45
N GLY A 9 6.87 29.67 -13.82
CA GLY A 9 6.73 29.88 -12.38
C GLY A 9 5.27 29.90 -11.92
N TYR A 10 4.39 30.61 -12.65
CA TYR A 10 2.96 30.63 -12.33
C TYR A 10 2.30 29.26 -12.55
N SER A 11 2.64 28.54 -13.61
CA SER A 11 2.13 27.19 -13.84
C SER A 11 2.57 26.21 -12.75
N LEU A 12 3.84 26.26 -12.34
CA LEU A 12 4.34 25.43 -11.25
C LEU A 12 3.66 25.76 -9.92
N PHE A 13 3.55 27.04 -9.59
CA PHE A 13 2.83 27.49 -8.40
C PHE A 13 1.37 27.03 -8.41
N PHE A 14 0.69 27.16 -9.55
CA PHE A 14 -0.69 26.71 -9.71
C PHE A 14 -0.84 25.20 -9.49
N VAL A 15 0.05 24.39 -10.06
CA VAL A 15 0.04 22.93 -9.85
C VAL A 15 0.29 22.57 -8.39
N LEU A 16 1.26 23.23 -7.73
CA LEU A 16 1.52 23.01 -6.30
C LEU A 16 0.34 23.42 -5.42
N ALA A 17 -0.32 24.54 -5.75
CA ALA A 17 -1.52 24.98 -5.07
C ALA A 17 -2.65 23.95 -5.23
N LEU A 18 -2.87 23.41 -6.43
CA LEU A 18 -3.85 22.35 -6.65
C LEU A 18 -3.55 21.12 -5.79
N MET A 19 -2.29 20.67 -5.74
CA MET A 19 -1.89 19.53 -4.89
C MET A 19 -2.15 19.80 -3.41
N TYR A 20 -1.77 20.99 -2.92
CA TYR A 20 -1.94 21.37 -1.53
C TYR A 20 -3.42 21.47 -1.12
N PHE A 21 -4.25 22.11 -1.96
CA PHE A 21 -5.68 22.33 -1.72
C PHE A 21 -6.58 21.17 -2.16
N THR A 22 -6.02 20.06 -2.63
CA THR A 22 -6.82 18.87 -2.94
C THR A 22 -7.53 18.37 -1.67
N PRO A 23 -8.84 18.05 -1.73
CA PRO A 23 -9.62 17.59 -0.58
C PRO A 23 -9.29 16.14 -0.22
N LYS A 24 -8.07 15.90 0.28
CA LYS A 24 -7.50 14.57 0.54
C LYS A 24 -8.34 13.75 1.53
N VAL A 25 -8.90 14.41 2.54
CA VAL A 25 -9.82 13.79 3.53
C VAL A 25 -11.07 13.23 2.85
N ALA A 26 -11.68 13.99 1.93
CA ALA A 26 -12.86 13.53 1.20
C ALA A 26 -12.53 12.35 0.26
N LEU A 27 -11.35 12.38 -0.37
CA LEU A 27 -10.87 11.26 -1.19
C LEU A 27 -10.64 9.99 -0.36
N TYR A 28 -10.12 10.12 0.86
CA TYR A 28 -9.96 8.99 1.78
C TYR A 28 -11.31 8.35 2.13
N TYR A 29 -12.30 9.13 2.59
CA TYR A 29 -13.62 8.58 2.92
C TYR A 29 -14.36 8.04 1.70
N PHE A 30 -14.12 8.61 0.52
CA PHE A 30 -14.63 8.03 -0.72
C PHE A 30 -14.02 6.65 -0.98
N ALA A 31 -12.70 6.49 -0.81
CA ALA A 31 -12.03 5.20 -0.96
C ALA A 31 -12.54 4.17 0.06
N GLU A 32 -12.72 4.56 1.33
CA GLU A 32 -13.30 3.70 2.37
C GLU A 32 -14.72 3.24 1.97
N MET A 33 -15.56 4.14 1.44
CA MET A 33 -16.89 3.81 0.95
C MET A 33 -16.85 2.81 -0.22
N GLN A 34 -15.86 2.91 -1.11
CA GLN A 34 -15.67 1.94 -2.22
C GLN A 34 -15.19 0.57 -1.73
N LEU A 35 -14.54 0.51 -0.57
CA LEU A 35 -14.05 -0.73 0.05
C LEU A 35 -15.15 -1.51 0.79
N LYS A 36 -16.16 -0.82 1.33
CA LYS A 36 -17.28 -1.42 2.09
C LYS A 36 -18.02 -2.53 1.34
N PRO A 37 -18.39 -2.41 0.04
CA PRO A 37 -19.03 -3.49 -0.71
C PRO A 37 -18.18 -4.78 -0.81
N TYR A 38 -16.86 -4.67 -0.68
CA TYR A 38 -15.93 -5.80 -0.67
C TYR A 38 -15.71 -6.37 0.74
N GLY A 39 -16.41 -5.83 1.74
CA GLY A 39 -16.33 -6.25 3.14
C GLY A 39 -15.13 -5.70 3.89
N VAL A 40 -14.37 -4.75 3.33
CA VAL A 40 -13.25 -4.10 4.02
C VAL A 40 -13.76 -2.84 4.71
N ILE A 41 -13.61 -2.78 6.03
CA ILE A 41 -14.04 -1.65 6.87
C ILE A 41 -12.83 -1.16 7.66
N VAL A 42 -12.62 0.16 7.66
CA VAL A 42 -11.61 0.83 8.48
C VAL A 42 -12.34 1.58 9.59
N THR A 43 -11.85 1.45 10.82
CA THR A 43 -12.43 2.07 12.02
C THR A 43 -11.34 2.58 12.96
N ASP A 44 -11.74 3.38 13.96
CA ASP A 44 -10.88 3.96 15.00
C ASP A 44 -9.75 4.86 14.47
N GLU A 45 -9.84 5.29 13.21
CA GLU A 45 -8.81 6.09 12.61
C GLU A 45 -8.85 7.57 13.01
N ASN A 46 -7.67 8.18 13.12
CA ASN A 46 -7.52 9.62 13.22
C ASN A 46 -6.91 10.17 11.93
N VAL A 47 -7.73 10.85 11.14
CA VAL A 47 -7.35 11.41 9.83
C VAL A 47 -6.89 12.86 9.97
N VAL A 48 -5.65 13.14 9.56
CA VAL A 48 -5.01 14.46 9.66
C VAL A 48 -4.47 14.89 8.29
N ASP A 49 -4.90 16.05 7.80
CA ASP A 49 -4.35 16.66 6.57
C ASP A 49 -3.06 17.43 6.90
N ASN A 50 -1.95 17.05 6.26
CA ASN A 50 -0.63 17.66 6.41
C ASN A 50 -0.24 18.52 5.19
N GLY A 51 -1.23 18.99 4.41
CA GLY A 51 -1.05 19.82 3.22
C GLY A 51 -0.80 19.00 1.96
N PHE A 52 0.41 18.47 1.80
CA PHE A 52 0.76 17.64 0.62
C PHE A 52 0.46 16.16 0.81
N THR A 53 0.30 15.72 2.06
CA THR A 53 -0.01 14.33 2.39
C THR A 53 -1.18 14.27 3.37
N LEU A 54 -1.78 13.09 3.46
CA LEU A 54 -2.80 12.75 4.45
C LEU A 54 -2.24 11.68 5.38
N GLY A 55 -2.23 11.98 6.68
CA GLY A 55 -1.90 11.01 7.72
C GLY A 55 -3.17 10.35 8.24
N VAL A 56 -3.14 9.05 8.47
CA VAL A 56 -4.19 8.30 9.16
C VAL A 56 -3.51 7.50 10.27
N LYS A 57 -3.95 7.69 11.51
CA LYS A 57 -3.35 7.04 12.68
C LYS A 57 -4.29 6.02 13.31
N ASP A 58 -3.70 4.97 13.86
CA ASP A 58 -4.34 3.94 14.67
C ASP A 58 -5.56 3.27 13.99
N ALA A 59 -5.45 3.05 12.67
CA ALA A 59 -6.51 2.44 11.87
C ALA A 59 -6.68 0.94 12.18
N LEU A 60 -7.89 0.55 12.54
CA LEU A 60 -8.32 -0.84 12.67
C LEU A 60 -8.97 -1.31 11.36
N VAL A 61 -8.42 -2.34 10.73
CA VAL A 61 -8.95 -2.92 9.49
C VAL A 61 -9.65 -4.23 9.80
N THR A 62 -10.92 -4.31 9.40
CA THR A 62 -11.73 -5.52 9.47
C THR A 62 -12.11 -6.00 8.09
N PHE A 63 -12.18 -7.32 7.91
CA PHE A 63 -12.70 -7.96 6.71
C PHE A 63 -13.91 -8.80 7.08
N LYS A 64 -15.08 -8.46 6.52
CA LYS A 64 -16.37 -9.07 6.86
C LYS A 64 -16.60 -9.10 8.39
N GLU A 65 -16.38 -7.95 9.04
CA GLU A 65 -16.53 -7.76 10.50
C GLU A 65 -15.50 -8.52 11.36
N ILE A 66 -14.52 -9.19 10.75
CA ILE A 66 -13.44 -9.89 11.48
C ILE A 66 -12.22 -8.98 11.52
N GLU A 67 -11.74 -8.67 12.73
CA GLU A 67 -10.48 -7.96 12.94
C GLU A 67 -9.35 -8.67 12.18
N SER A 68 -8.71 -7.93 11.27
CA SER A 68 -7.72 -8.48 10.34
C SER A 68 -6.35 -7.85 10.53
N ALA A 69 -6.30 -6.53 10.77
CA ALA A 69 -5.05 -5.83 11.04
C ALA A 69 -5.28 -4.54 11.84
N LYS A 70 -4.27 -4.17 12.65
CA LYS A 70 -4.12 -2.82 13.21
C LYS A 70 -2.96 -2.14 12.51
N ILE A 71 -3.14 -0.90 12.09
CA ILE A 71 -2.14 -0.11 11.39
C ILE A 71 -1.93 1.18 12.17
N LYS A 72 -0.73 1.36 12.71
CA LYS A 72 -0.45 2.54 13.54
C LYS A 72 -0.36 3.82 12.73
N ASP A 73 0.33 3.79 11.60
CA ASP A 73 0.55 4.98 10.77
C ASP A 73 0.34 4.65 9.29
N VAL A 74 -0.50 5.45 8.63
CA VAL A 74 -0.67 5.47 7.17
C VAL A 74 -0.40 6.88 6.67
N ASN A 75 0.41 7.01 5.64
CA ASN A 75 0.68 8.27 4.96
C ASN A 75 0.34 8.13 3.47
N ILE A 76 -0.58 8.97 3.00
CA ILE A 76 -1.07 8.99 1.63
C ILE A 76 -0.56 10.26 0.95
N ALA A 77 0.18 10.10 -0.13
CA ALA A 77 0.71 11.17 -0.96
C ALA A 77 0.10 11.08 -2.37
N LEU A 78 -0.64 12.11 -2.79
CA LEU A 78 -1.34 12.17 -4.07
C LEU A 78 -0.77 13.30 -4.93
N PHE A 79 0.33 13.07 -5.64
CA PHE A 79 0.99 14.10 -6.46
C PHE A 79 0.63 14.01 -7.96
N GLY A 80 -0.41 13.24 -8.31
CA GLY A 80 -0.84 13.06 -9.70
C GLY A 80 0.08 12.15 -10.49
N ILE A 81 1.31 12.60 -10.80
CA ILE A 81 2.33 11.83 -11.55
C ILE A 81 2.90 10.66 -10.75
N TYR A 82 2.92 10.80 -9.43
CA TYR A 82 3.43 9.85 -8.48
C TYR A 82 2.49 9.85 -7.27
N ASN A 83 1.94 8.69 -6.95
CA ASN A 83 1.04 8.52 -5.83
C ASN A 83 1.59 7.38 -4.97
N LYS A 84 1.62 7.59 -3.66
CA LYS A 84 2.17 6.63 -2.71
C LYS A 84 1.27 6.51 -1.50
N VAL A 85 1.04 5.29 -1.06
CA VAL A 85 0.45 4.97 0.24
C VAL A 85 1.48 4.18 1.02
N SER A 86 1.91 4.73 2.14
CA SER A 86 2.90 4.14 3.05
C SER A 86 2.23 3.77 4.36
N LEU A 87 2.26 2.50 4.72
CA LEU A 87 1.76 1.98 5.97
C LEU A 87 2.96 1.57 6.82
N SER A 88 2.93 1.83 8.13
CA SER A 88 3.99 1.47 9.07
C SER A 88 3.41 0.89 10.35
N ASP A 89 4.20 0.02 10.99
CA ASP A 89 3.86 -0.63 12.26
C ASP A 89 2.48 -1.31 12.21
N ILE A 90 2.36 -2.33 11.35
CA ILE A 90 1.13 -3.08 11.13
C ILE A 90 1.20 -4.39 11.92
N THR A 91 0.15 -4.67 12.67
CA THR A 91 -0.03 -5.93 13.40
C THR A 91 -1.21 -6.68 12.83
N LEU A 92 -0.95 -7.85 12.25
CA LEU A 92 -2.00 -8.75 11.76
C LEU A 92 -2.71 -9.45 12.93
N ALA A 93 -3.96 -9.81 12.72
CA ALA A 93 -4.73 -10.59 13.68
C ALA A 93 -4.04 -11.92 14.03
N SER A 94 -4.25 -12.40 15.26
CA SER A 94 -3.61 -13.63 15.77
C SER A 94 -3.95 -14.88 14.95
N THR A 95 -5.09 -14.89 14.25
CA THR A 95 -5.47 -15.96 13.33
C THR A 95 -4.49 -16.11 12.16
N ALA A 96 -3.86 -15.01 11.71
CA ALA A 96 -2.84 -15.00 10.67
C ALA A 96 -1.50 -15.59 11.15
N ALA A 97 -1.25 -15.63 12.46
CA ALA A 97 0.00 -16.12 13.06
C ALA A 97 0.29 -17.61 12.77
N SER A 98 -0.71 -18.35 12.30
CA SER A 98 -0.52 -19.74 11.85
C SER A 98 0.08 -19.84 10.45
N PHE A 99 0.01 -18.77 9.65
CA PHE A 99 0.43 -18.75 8.25
C PHE A 99 1.61 -17.80 7.99
N VAL A 100 1.72 -16.70 8.74
CA VAL A 100 2.73 -15.67 8.52
C VAL A 100 3.07 -14.97 9.84
N PRO A 101 4.30 -14.47 10.02
CA PRO A 101 4.61 -13.52 11.09
C PRO A 101 3.62 -12.35 11.10
N THR A 102 3.08 -12.03 12.28
CA THR A 102 2.03 -11.01 12.45
C THR A 102 2.54 -9.59 12.34
N ASP A 103 3.84 -9.37 12.57
CA ASP A 103 4.44 -8.05 12.56
C ASP A 103 4.91 -7.68 11.16
N VAL A 104 4.31 -6.64 10.59
CA VAL A 104 4.68 -6.08 9.30
C VAL A 104 5.18 -4.66 9.54
N LYS A 105 6.44 -4.41 9.19
CA LYS A 105 7.11 -3.15 9.48
C LYS A 105 6.61 -2.04 8.56
N THR A 106 6.60 -2.31 7.25
CA THR A 106 6.18 -1.34 6.25
C THR A 106 5.45 -1.99 5.08
N ILE A 107 4.49 -1.27 4.50
CA ILE A 107 3.92 -1.54 3.17
C ILE A 107 3.90 -0.22 2.40
N ASP A 108 4.58 -0.18 1.27
CA ASP A 108 4.64 0.95 0.35
C ASP A 108 3.96 0.59 -0.97
N ILE A 109 2.79 1.16 -1.22
CA ILE A 109 2.03 1.01 -2.46
C ILE A 109 2.27 2.24 -3.31
N THR A 110 2.73 2.04 -4.55
CA THR A 110 3.08 3.10 -5.48
C THR A 110 2.34 2.93 -6.80
N TYR A 111 1.82 4.05 -7.30
CA TYR A 111 1.25 4.17 -8.64
C TYR A 111 1.80 5.41 -9.34
N THR A 112 2.22 5.26 -10.59
CA THR A 112 2.81 6.37 -11.36
C THR A 112 2.32 6.36 -12.80
N ILE A 113 2.22 7.56 -13.38
CA ILE A 113 1.87 7.74 -14.79
C ILE A 113 2.94 7.17 -15.73
N LEU A 114 4.18 7.00 -15.27
CA LEU A 114 5.24 6.34 -16.05
C LEU A 114 5.03 4.84 -16.19
N ASN A 115 4.24 4.24 -15.30
CA ASN A 115 3.88 2.82 -15.32
C ASN A 115 2.38 2.66 -15.03
N PRO A 116 1.50 3.19 -15.90
CA PRO A 116 0.09 3.43 -15.57
C PRO A 116 -0.73 2.14 -15.53
N LEU A 117 -0.20 1.03 -16.05
CA LEU A 117 -0.86 -0.27 -16.02
C LEU A 117 -0.50 -1.10 -14.80
N ASN A 118 0.48 -0.68 -13.99
CA ASN A 118 0.96 -1.48 -12.88
C ASN A 118 0.91 -0.69 -11.56
N ILE A 119 0.34 -1.34 -10.54
CA ILE A 119 0.44 -0.90 -9.15
C ILE A 119 1.53 -1.76 -8.51
N VAL A 120 2.51 -1.13 -7.88
CA VAL A 120 3.63 -1.83 -7.23
C VAL A 120 3.51 -1.65 -5.73
N ALA A 121 3.53 -2.75 -4.98
CA ALA A 121 3.60 -2.75 -3.53
C ALA A 121 4.91 -3.40 -3.07
N VAL A 122 5.64 -2.75 -2.17
CA VAL A 122 6.84 -3.29 -1.53
C VAL A 122 6.59 -3.33 -0.03
N SER A 123 6.94 -4.42 0.61
CA SER A 123 6.71 -4.61 2.04
C SER A 123 7.87 -5.29 2.72
N SER A 124 8.08 -4.95 3.99
CA SER A 124 9.06 -5.58 4.86
C SER A 124 8.44 -5.93 6.22
N GLY A 125 8.88 -7.03 6.82
CA GLY A 125 8.38 -7.44 8.13
C GLY A 125 9.02 -8.72 8.64
N GLY A 126 8.37 -9.35 9.62
CA GLY A 126 8.82 -10.63 10.18
C GLY A 126 8.92 -11.75 9.14
N PHE A 127 8.17 -11.64 8.03
CA PHE A 127 8.20 -12.58 6.91
C PHE A 127 9.38 -12.39 5.95
N GLY A 128 10.10 -11.25 6.00
CA GLY A 128 11.14 -10.89 5.03
C GLY A 128 10.71 -9.72 4.16
N GLU A 129 11.09 -9.74 2.88
CA GLU A 129 10.74 -8.70 1.90
C GLU A 129 9.76 -9.26 0.87
N VAL A 130 8.73 -8.48 0.56
CA VAL A 130 7.73 -8.82 -0.45
C VAL A 130 7.65 -7.70 -1.47
N LYS A 131 7.67 -8.08 -2.75
CA LYS A 131 7.33 -7.20 -3.85
C LYS A 131 6.12 -7.77 -4.59
N ALA A 132 5.03 -7.04 -4.60
CA ALA A 132 3.84 -7.36 -5.37
C ALA A 132 3.66 -6.36 -6.51
N GLU A 133 3.21 -6.86 -7.66
CA GLU A 133 2.88 -6.07 -8.84
C GLU A 133 1.51 -6.50 -9.34
N VAL A 134 0.60 -5.55 -9.49
CA VAL A 134 -0.75 -5.77 -10.02
C VAL A 134 -0.84 -5.06 -11.36
N ASN A 135 -0.93 -5.84 -12.43
CA ASN A 135 -1.22 -5.32 -13.76
C ASN A 135 -2.73 -5.17 -13.95
N LEU A 136 -3.18 -3.94 -14.15
CA LEU A 136 -4.59 -3.56 -14.27
C LEU A 136 -5.22 -4.01 -15.59
N LEU A 137 -4.41 -4.11 -16.67
CA LEU A 137 -4.89 -4.52 -17.98
C LEU A 137 -5.05 -6.05 -18.06
N GLU A 138 -4.02 -6.78 -17.64
CA GLU A 138 -4.01 -8.25 -17.61
C GLU A 138 -4.79 -8.82 -16.42
N LYS A 139 -5.22 -7.97 -15.48
CA LYS A 139 -5.81 -8.35 -14.19
C LYS A 139 -5.01 -9.44 -13.49
N LYS A 140 -3.69 -9.25 -13.49
CA LYS A 140 -2.72 -10.22 -13.03
C LYS A 140 -1.95 -9.64 -11.86
N MET A 141 -1.92 -10.37 -10.76
CA MET A 141 -1.08 -10.09 -9.61
C MET A 141 0.10 -11.05 -9.61
N LEU A 142 1.32 -10.52 -9.50
CA LEU A 142 2.54 -11.26 -9.24
C LEU A 142 3.11 -10.83 -7.89
N LEU A 143 3.34 -11.79 -7.00
CA LEU A 143 3.96 -11.58 -5.71
C LEU A 143 5.29 -12.32 -5.68
N LYS A 144 6.34 -11.64 -5.25
CA LYS A 144 7.67 -12.17 -4.99
C LYS A 144 8.01 -12.00 -3.52
N LEU A 145 8.36 -13.08 -2.85
CA LEU A 145 8.73 -13.13 -1.45
C LEU A 145 10.19 -13.58 -1.32
N GLU A 146 11.00 -12.75 -0.68
CA GLU A 146 12.31 -13.11 -0.17
C GLU A 146 12.17 -13.38 1.34
N PRO A 147 12.11 -14.66 1.74
CA PRO A 147 11.71 -15.02 3.09
C PRO A 147 12.80 -14.73 4.11
N SER A 148 12.41 -14.24 5.28
CA SER A 148 13.30 -14.13 6.43
C SER A 148 13.71 -15.51 6.97
N LYS A 149 14.68 -15.53 7.89
CA LYS A 149 15.03 -16.75 8.65
C LYS A 149 13.81 -17.31 9.39
N ILE A 150 13.00 -16.44 10.00
CA ILE A 150 11.80 -16.83 10.75
C ILE A 150 10.77 -17.46 9.82
N MET A 151 10.52 -16.82 8.66
CA MET A 151 9.59 -17.35 7.65
C MET A 151 10.03 -18.72 7.15
N SER A 152 11.32 -18.87 6.86
CA SER A 152 11.91 -20.12 6.35
C SER A 152 11.92 -21.26 7.36
N GLN A 153 11.98 -20.95 8.67
CA GLN A 153 12.07 -21.96 9.73
C GLN A 153 10.71 -22.33 10.32
N LYS A 154 9.86 -21.35 10.60
CA LYS A 154 8.59 -21.56 11.32
C LYS A 154 7.36 -21.66 10.40
N TYR A 155 7.43 -21.10 9.20
CA TYR A 155 6.28 -20.96 8.30
C TYR A 155 6.46 -21.73 6.99
N THR A 156 7.17 -22.87 7.05
CA THR A 156 7.47 -23.72 5.90
C THR A 156 6.22 -24.22 5.18
N ASN A 157 5.13 -24.49 5.91
CA ASN A 157 3.86 -24.93 5.32
C ASN A 157 3.27 -23.87 4.37
N THR A 158 3.36 -22.59 4.72
CA THR A 158 2.93 -21.49 3.84
C THR A 158 3.82 -21.40 2.61
N LEU A 159 5.14 -21.51 2.78
CA LEU A 159 6.10 -21.47 1.69
C LEU A 159 5.93 -22.62 0.68
N ARG A 160 5.45 -23.79 1.12
CA ARG A 160 5.15 -24.93 0.23
C ARG A 160 4.03 -24.64 -0.77
N ASN A 161 3.16 -23.67 -0.47
CA ASN A 161 2.07 -23.27 -1.36
C ASN A 161 2.52 -22.22 -2.41
N LEU A 162 3.78 -21.81 -2.38
CA LEU A 162 4.36 -20.84 -3.30
C LEU A 162 5.34 -21.53 -4.26
N GLN A 163 5.46 -21.00 -5.47
CA GLN A 163 6.42 -21.52 -6.44
C GLN A 163 7.83 -21.03 -6.08
N LYS A 164 8.80 -21.93 -5.95
CA LYS A 164 10.20 -21.52 -5.77
C LYS A 164 10.73 -20.87 -7.05
N SER A 165 11.32 -19.70 -6.92
CA SER A 165 12.06 -19.03 -7.99
C SER A 165 13.46 -19.62 -8.12
N LYS A 166 14.09 -19.39 -9.27
CA LYS A 166 15.47 -19.84 -9.53
C LYS A 166 16.49 -19.15 -8.61
N ASP A 167 16.16 -17.95 -8.14
CA ASP A 167 17.04 -17.11 -7.32
C ASP A 167 16.90 -17.39 -5.81
N GLY A 168 16.17 -18.45 -5.42
CA GLY A 168 15.98 -18.84 -4.02
C GLY A 168 14.80 -18.15 -3.31
N GLY A 169 14.12 -17.22 -3.97
CA GLY A 169 12.87 -16.62 -3.51
C GLY A 169 11.64 -17.49 -3.79
N TYR A 170 10.46 -16.96 -3.44
CA TYR A 170 9.16 -17.58 -3.69
C TYR A 170 8.28 -16.64 -4.51
N GLU A 171 7.49 -17.21 -5.41
CA GLU A 171 6.61 -16.49 -6.32
C GLU A 171 5.19 -17.03 -6.24
N TYR A 172 4.23 -16.13 -6.40
CA TYR A 172 2.82 -16.44 -6.54
C TYR A 172 2.21 -15.55 -7.61
N ALA A 173 1.52 -16.16 -8.57
CA ALA A 173 0.82 -15.44 -9.61
C ALA A 173 -0.67 -15.81 -9.58
N LYS A 174 -1.54 -14.80 -9.69
CA LYS A 174 -2.99 -14.98 -9.76
C LYS A 174 -3.61 -14.03 -10.76
N THR A 175 -4.50 -14.54 -11.60
CA THR A 175 -5.35 -13.76 -12.51
C THR A 175 -6.76 -13.70 -11.94
N PHE A 176 -7.45 -12.57 -12.07
CA PHE A 176 -8.79 -12.34 -11.53
C PHE A 176 -9.71 -11.56 -12.49
#